data_AF-A0A2M7YSD4-F1
#
_entry.id   AF-A0A2M7YSD4-F1
#
_cell.length_a   1.000
_cell.length_b   1.000
_cell.length_c   1.000
_cell.angle_alpha   90.00
_cell.angle_beta   90.00
_cell.angle_gamma   90.00
#
_symmetry.space_group_name_H-M   'P 1'
#
loop_
_entity.id
_entity.type
_entity.pdbx_description
1 polymer ?
#
loop_
_entity_poly.entity_id
_entity_poly.type
_entity_poly.pdbx_seq_one_letter_code
_entity_poly.pdbx_strand_id
1 'polypeptide(L)'
;MKRTIWVLVTVLLLCGCDLRDHVAQFDWPKSDDSLATALLDSLQVAPISLLLSEDPGDIKQQLWGTFANRELALRYSQIEIPAGVSAWPVFRGRLIEAAKAAGRNSESLAGALDEIARQKEWLVTEKQIFPFGAFIAKQRGEKVWAIPCLWESGRSYDDEGMPSPVRAGHIQIWAFLIESGRQIGYVSCK
;
A
#
# COMPACT_ATOMS: atom_id res chain seq x y z
N MET A 1 28.76 24.54 66.64
CA MET A 1 27.85 23.38 66.74
C MET A 1 27.45 22.94 65.34
N LYS A 2 27.65 21.66 65.03
CA LYS A 2 27.39 21.02 63.74
C LYS A 2 25.93 20.56 63.65
N ARG A 3 25.50 20.25 62.42
CA ARG A 3 24.39 19.34 62.00
C ARG A 3 23.09 20.02 61.59
N THR A 4 22.38 19.64 60.53
CA THR A 4 22.62 18.77 59.36
C THR A 4 21.50 19.13 58.38
N ILE A 5 21.82 19.44 57.13
CA ILE A 5 20.84 19.65 56.05
C ILE A 5 20.40 18.26 55.57
N TRP A 6 19.12 17.93 55.73
CA TRP A 6 18.50 16.77 55.09
C TRP A 6 17.85 17.24 53.79
N VAL A 7 18.53 17.00 52.66
CA VAL A 7 17.89 17.07 51.34
C VAL A 7 17.26 15.71 51.07
N LEU A 8 15.94 15.63 51.13
CA LEU A 8 15.18 14.51 50.62
C LEU A 8 15.22 14.56 49.09
N VAL A 9 16.10 13.77 48.48
CA VAL A 9 16.05 13.47 47.06
C VAL A 9 14.91 12.48 46.85
N THR A 10 13.74 13.01 46.50
CA THR A 10 12.59 12.20 46.08
C THR A 10 12.83 11.78 44.63
N VAL A 11 13.42 10.59 44.45
CA VAL A 11 13.45 9.91 43.15
C VAL A 11 12.05 9.37 42.90
N LEU A 12 11.21 10.17 42.26
CA LEU A 12 10.01 9.67 41.59
C LEU A 12 10.47 8.91 40.34
N LEU A 13 10.71 7.61 40.53
CA LEU A 13 10.72 6.61 39.48
C LEU A 13 9.37 6.70 38.75
N LEU A 14 9.33 7.48 37.68
CA LEU A 14 8.38 7.31 36.61
C LEU A 14 8.60 5.88 36.09
N CYS A 15 7.85 4.92 36.62
CA CYS A 15 7.43 3.77 35.86
C CYS A 15 6.56 4.31 34.71
N GLY A 16 7.20 4.88 33.71
CA GLY A 16 6.72 4.76 32.35
C GLY A 16 6.72 3.26 32.09
N CYS A 17 5.60 2.61 32.45
CA CYS A 17 5.17 1.44 31.72
C CYS A 17 5.11 1.93 30.28
N ASP A 18 6.22 1.73 29.56
CA ASP A 18 6.30 1.80 28.13
C ASP A 18 5.40 0.64 27.68
N LEU A 19 4.09 0.91 27.72
CA LEU A 19 3.09 0.25 26.91
C LEU A 19 3.34 0.70 25.46
N ARG A 20 4.60 0.57 25.00
CA ARG A 20 4.88 0.26 23.63
C ARG A 20 4.28 -1.10 23.47
N ASP A 21 3.01 -1.05 23.09
CA ASP A 21 2.34 -2.05 22.32
C ASP A 21 3.39 -2.98 21.73
N HIS A 22 3.44 -4.20 22.25
CA HIS A 22 3.78 -5.32 21.42
C HIS A 22 2.73 -5.29 20.29
N VAL A 23 2.97 -4.45 19.28
CA VAL A 23 2.33 -4.58 17.98
C VAL A 23 2.78 -5.95 17.56
N ALA A 24 1.93 -6.95 17.84
CA ALA A 24 2.17 -8.30 17.41
C ALA A 24 2.53 -8.18 15.94
N GLN A 25 3.71 -8.68 15.59
CA GLN A 25 4.21 -8.65 14.23
C GLN A 25 3.26 -9.57 13.46
N PHE A 26 2.19 -9.00 12.92
CA PHE A 26 1.12 -9.76 12.31
C PHE A 26 1.62 -10.26 10.95
N ASP A 27 1.67 -11.59 10.82
CA ASP A 27 2.15 -12.31 9.63
C ASP A 27 0.96 -12.54 8.69
N TRP A 28 0.69 -11.55 7.82
CA TRP A 28 -0.23 -11.70 6.69
C TRP A 28 0.58 -11.77 5.38
N PRO A 29 0.23 -12.66 4.44
CA PRO A 29 -0.82 -13.68 4.54
C PRO A 29 -0.43 -14.78 5.53
N LYS A 30 -1.43 -15.46 6.11
CA LYS A 30 -1.17 -16.69 6.87
C LYS A 30 -0.67 -17.76 5.92
N SER A 31 0.17 -18.67 6.40
CA SER A 31 0.76 -19.74 5.56
C SER A 31 -0.26 -20.70 4.95
N ASP A 32 -1.47 -20.78 5.50
CA ASP A 32 -2.61 -21.55 4.99
C ASP A 32 -3.53 -20.76 4.04
N ASP A 33 -3.33 -19.44 3.89
CA ASP A 33 -4.05 -18.61 2.90
C ASP A 33 -3.42 -18.78 1.52
N SER A 34 -3.78 -19.90 0.89
CA SER A 34 -3.29 -20.30 -0.43
C SER A 34 -3.62 -19.29 -1.54
N LEU A 35 -4.75 -18.58 -1.45
CA LEU A 35 -5.15 -17.59 -2.45
C LEU A 35 -4.32 -16.33 -2.34
N ALA A 36 -4.19 -15.74 -1.13
CA ALA A 36 -3.40 -14.53 -0.94
C ALA A 36 -1.92 -14.77 -1.28
N THR A 37 -1.38 -15.92 -0.87
CA THR A 37 -0.01 -16.32 -1.20
C THR A 37 0.20 -16.45 -2.72
N ALA A 38 -0.67 -17.19 -3.40
CA ALA A 38 -0.58 -17.37 -4.85
C ALA A 38 -0.72 -16.03 -5.61
N LEU A 39 -1.56 -15.12 -5.12
CA LEU A 39 -1.71 -13.80 -5.73
C LEU A 39 -0.47 -12.92 -5.51
N LEU A 40 0.11 -12.90 -4.31
CA LEU A 40 1.36 -12.19 -4.04
C LEU A 40 2.52 -12.68 -4.92
N ASP A 41 2.60 -14.00 -5.14
CA ASP A 41 3.61 -14.59 -6.04
C ASP A 41 3.33 -14.29 -7.53
N SER A 42 2.11 -13.88 -7.86
CA SER A 42 1.68 -13.53 -9.22
C SER A 42 1.67 -12.02 -9.52
N LEU A 43 2.22 -11.19 -8.62
CA LEU A 43 2.28 -9.74 -8.82
C LEU A 43 3.00 -9.39 -10.12
N GLN A 44 2.36 -8.53 -10.90
CA GLN A 44 2.85 -8.21 -12.24
C GLN A 44 3.69 -6.93 -12.24
N VAL A 45 4.91 -7.03 -12.78
CA VAL A 45 5.73 -5.89 -13.17
C VAL A 45 6.09 -6.00 -14.64
N ALA A 46 5.33 -5.33 -15.51
CA ALA A 46 5.40 -5.58 -16.96
C ALA A 46 5.17 -4.31 -17.80
N PRO A 47 5.75 -4.22 -19.01
CA PRO A 47 5.34 -3.20 -19.97
C PRO A 47 3.93 -3.47 -20.50
N ILE A 48 3.20 -2.42 -20.81
CA ILE A 48 1.87 -2.49 -21.45
C ILE A 48 1.82 -1.58 -22.67
N SER A 49 0.95 -1.91 -23.63
CA SER A 49 0.70 -1.08 -24.82
C SER A 49 -0.23 0.10 -24.51
N LEU A 50 0.12 0.90 -23.51
CA LEU A 50 -0.61 2.11 -23.13
C LEU A 50 0.24 3.36 -23.43
N LEU A 51 -0.28 4.23 -24.29
CA LEU A 51 0.26 5.55 -24.56
C LEU A 51 -0.64 6.61 -23.91
N LEU A 52 -0.17 7.19 -22.82
CA LEU A 52 -0.90 8.19 -22.05
C LEU A 52 -0.93 9.52 -22.80
N SER A 53 -2.11 10.15 -22.80
CA SER A 53 -2.33 11.52 -23.27
C SER A 53 -1.55 12.52 -22.41
N GLU A 54 -1.45 13.75 -22.90
CA GLU A 54 -0.92 14.89 -22.15
C GLU A 54 -2.02 15.60 -21.38
N ASP A 55 -3.27 15.44 -21.82
CA ASP A 55 -4.44 15.99 -21.17
C ASP A 55 -4.73 15.20 -19.87
N PRO A 56 -4.79 15.86 -18.70
CA PRO A 56 -5.05 15.18 -17.43
C PRO A 56 -6.41 14.47 -17.36
N GLY A 57 -7.42 14.93 -18.10
CA GLY A 57 -8.72 14.30 -18.19
C GLY A 57 -8.64 12.96 -18.95
N ASP A 58 -7.98 12.98 -20.10
CA ASP A 58 -7.75 11.78 -20.91
C ASP A 58 -6.91 10.72 -20.17
N ILE A 59 -5.86 11.14 -19.46
CA ILE A 59 -5.03 10.22 -18.65
C ILE A 59 -5.91 9.44 -17.67
N LYS A 60 -6.85 10.10 -17.00
CA LYS A 60 -7.75 9.44 -16.04
C LYS A 60 -8.63 8.40 -16.73
N GLN A 61 -9.20 8.74 -17.89
CA GLN A 61 -10.04 7.82 -18.66
C GLN A 61 -9.23 6.61 -19.15
N GLN A 62 -8.01 6.84 -19.64
CA GLN A 62 -7.11 5.80 -20.12
C GLN A 62 -6.69 4.85 -18.99
N LEU A 63 -6.27 5.38 -17.84
CA LEU A 63 -5.93 4.58 -16.66
C LEU A 63 -7.15 3.76 -16.21
N TRP A 64 -8.30 4.40 -16.08
CA TRP A 64 -9.53 3.73 -15.67
C TRP A 64 -9.91 2.60 -16.63
N GLY A 65 -9.97 2.88 -17.94
CA GLY A 65 -10.30 1.89 -18.96
C GLY A 65 -9.31 0.72 -19.02
N THR A 66 -8.06 0.93 -18.61
CA THR A 66 -7.02 -0.11 -18.61
C THR A 66 -7.12 -1.04 -17.41
N PHE A 67 -7.45 -0.54 -16.21
CA PHE A 67 -7.34 -1.35 -14.98
C PHE A 67 -8.65 -1.56 -14.23
N ALA A 68 -9.59 -0.61 -14.28
CA ALA A 68 -10.84 -0.72 -13.54
C ALA A 68 -11.72 -1.84 -14.10
N ASN A 69 -12.29 -2.65 -13.20
CA ASN A 69 -13.18 -3.78 -13.52
C ASN A 69 -12.58 -4.77 -14.54
N ARG A 70 -11.25 -4.89 -14.59
CA ARG A 70 -10.56 -5.88 -15.40
C ARG A 70 -10.28 -7.15 -14.60
N GLU A 71 -9.99 -8.24 -15.31
CA GLU A 71 -9.71 -9.55 -14.71
C GLU A 71 -8.71 -9.47 -13.56
N LEU A 72 -7.62 -8.71 -13.71
CA LEU A 72 -6.62 -8.57 -12.66
C LEU A 72 -7.21 -7.91 -11.40
N ALA A 73 -7.91 -6.79 -11.52
CA ALA A 73 -8.55 -6.14 -10.38
C ALA A 73 -9.58 -7.07 -9.70
N LEU A 74 -10.39 -7.79 -10.49
CA LEU A 74 -11.40 -8.73 -10.00
C LEU A 74 -10.80 -9.94 -9.28
N ARG A 75 -9.60 -10.39 -9.69
CA ARG A 75 -8.87 -11.48 -9.03
C ARG A 75 -8.35 -11.04 -7.67
N TYR A 76 -7.71 -9.86 -7.60
CA TYR A 76 -7.16 -9.36 -6.35
C TYR A 76 -8.25 -8.86 -5.39
N SER A 77 -9.45 -8.51 -5.86
CA SER A 77 -10.57 -8.14 -4.97
C SER A 77 -11.17 -9.34 -4.22
N GLN A 78 -10.74 -10.57 -4.53
CA GLN A 78 -11.19 -11.77 -3.80
C GLN A 78 -10.41 -12.02 -2.51
N ILE A 79 -9.26 -11.35 -2.31
CA ILE A 79 -8.47 -11.57 -1.09
C ILE A 79 -9.15 -10.94 0.11
N GLU A 80 -9.05 -11.63 1.24
CA GLU A 80 -9.50 -11.14 2.52
C GLU A 80 -8.29 -10.71 3.35
N ILE A 81 -8.31 -9.46 3.78
CA ILE A 81 -7.29 -8.93 4.68
C ILE A 81 -7.94 -8.74 6.05
N PRO A 82 -7.34 -9.25 7.14
CA PRO A 82 -7.87 -9.02 8.48
C PRO A 82 -8.09 -7.54 8.78
N ALA A 83 -9.22 -7.21 9.42
CA ALA A 83 -9.51 -5.84 9.81
C ALA A 83 -8.41 -5.28 10.73
N GLY A 84 -7.98 -4.05 10.47
CA GLY A 84 -6.93 -3.37 11.23
C GLY A 84 -5.50 -3.81 10.87
N VAL A 85 -5.31 -4.71 9.91
CA VAL A 85 -3.99 -5.12 9.42
C VAL A 85 -3.73 -4.48 8.05
N SER A 86 -2.65 -3.71 7.92
CA SER A 86 -2.27 -3.16 6.61
C SER A 86 -1.55 -4.20 5.76
N ALA A 87 -2.11 -4.54 4.59
CA ALA A 87 -1.41 -5.36 3.61
C ALA A 87 -0.34 -4.58 2.82
N TRP A 88 -0.32 -3.25 2.93
CA TRP A 88 0.56 -2.38 2.16
C TRP A 88 2.05 -2.78 2.20
N PRO A 89 2.68 -3.02 3.38
CA PRO A 89 4.10 -3.34 3.43
C PRO A 89 4.45 -4.63 2.70
N VAL A 90 3.56 -5.62 2.75
CA VAL A 90 3.74 -6.94 2.14
C VAL A 90 3.70 -6.84 0.63
N PHE A 91 2.64 -6.23 0.08
CA PHE A 91 2.50 -6.00 -1.35
C PHE A 91 3.60 -5.09 -1.90
N ARG A 92 3.92 -3.99 -1.20
CA ARG A 92 5.00 -3.09 -1.57
C ARG A 92 6.33 -3.84 -1.70
N GLY A 93 6.70 -4.62 -0.66
CA GLY A 93 7.93 -5.39 -0.66
C GLY A 93 8.00 -6.39 -1.81
N ARG A 94 6.93 -7.18 -1.99
CA ARG A 94 6.86 -8.18 -3.08
C ARG A 94 6.91 -7.55 -4.47
N LEU A 95 6.25 -6.42 -4.68
CA LEU A 95 6.24 -5.74 -5.98
C LEU A 95 7.61 -5.13 -6.32
N ILE A 96 8.34 -4.63 -5.32
CA ILE A 96 9.73 -4.15 -5.49
C ILE A 96 10.65 -5.32 -5.87
N GLU A 97 10.54 -6.46 -5.19
CA GLU A 97 11.33 -7.66 -5.55
C GLU A 97 10.98 -8.18 -6.95
N ALA A 98 9.70 -8.18 -7.32
CA ALA A 98 9.26 -8.52 -8.67
C ALA A 98 9.86 -7.57 -9.72
N ALA A 99 9.95 -6.26 -9.42
CA ALA A 99 10.58 -5.30 -10.32
C ALA A 99 12.08 -5.54 -10.48
N LYS A 100 12.79 -5.85 -9.38
CA LYS A 100 14.21 -6.24 -9.42
C LYS A 100 14.42 -7.48 -10.27
N ALA A 101 13.63 -8.53 -10.04
CA ALA A 101 13.70 -9.79 -10.77
C ALA A 101 13.41 -9.61 -12.27
N ALA A 102 12.51 -8.69 -12.62
CA ALA A 102 12.19 -8.35 -14.01
C ALA A 102 13.19 -7.37 -14.67
N GLY A 103 14.29 -7.01 -13.99
CA GLY A 103 15.28 -6.05 -14.50
C GLY A 103 14.69 -4.66 -14.74
N ARG A 104 13.72 -4.24 -13.92
CA ARG A 104 13.09 -2.91 -13.98
C ARG A 104 13.68 -2.00 -12.91
N ASN A 105 13.48 -0.70 -13.08
CA ASN A 105 13.95 0.31 -12.13
C ASN A 105 13.15 0.22 -10.82
N SER A 106 13.59 -0.66 -9.91
CA SER A 106 12.94 -0.92 -8.63
C SER A 106 13.05 0.25 -7.65
N GLU A 107 14.09 1.07 -7.77
CA GLU A 107 14.27 2.27 -6.94
C GLU A 107 13.21 3.33 -7.26
N SER A 108 13.00 3.59 -8.56
CA SER A 108 11.93 4.47 -9.04
C SER A 108 10.55 3.96 -8.63
N LEU A 109 10.31 2.64 -8.74
CA LEU A 109 9.05 2.05 -8.28
C LEU A 109 8.86 2.21 -6.77
N ALA A 110 9.91 1.97 -5.97
CA ALA A 110 9.87 2.16 -4.53
C ALA A 110 9.51 3.61 -4.18
N GLY A 111 10.14 4.60 -4.84
CA GLY A 111 9.82 6.01 -4.67
C GLY A 111 8.37 6.36 -5.02
N ALA A 112 7.83 5.80 -6.12
CA ALA A 112 6.43 5.99 -6.48
C ALA A 112 5.46 5.38 -5.45
N LEU A 113 5.77 4.19 -4.91
CA LEU A 113 4.99 3.58 -3.85
C LEU A 113 5.07 4.40 -2.55
N ASP A 114 6.25 4.89 -2.18
CA ASP A 114 6.42 5.72 -0.97
C ASP A 114 5.63 7.02 -1.07
N GLU A 115 5.56 7.62 -2.26
CA GLU A 115 4.73 8.80 -2.52
C GLU A 115 3.23 8.48 -2.41
N ILE A 116 2.76 7.32 -2.90
CA ILE A 116 1.37 6.87 -2.67
C ILE A 116 1.10 6.71 -1.16
N ALA A 117 2.01 6.06 -0.44
CA ALA A 117 1.87 5.83 1.00
C ALA A 117 1.78 7.16 1.77
N ARG A 118 2.59 8.14 1.40
CA ARG A 118 2.56 9.49 1.96
C ARG A 118 1.25 10.23 1.66
N GLN A 119 0.74 10.14 0.43
CA GLN A 119 -0.53 10.77 0.05
C GLN A 119 -1.76 10.10 0.70
N LYS A 120 -1.64 8.81 1.03
CA LYS A 120 -2.73 7.96 1.53
C LYS A 120 -2.38 7.35 2.89
N GLU A 121 -1.70 8.10 3.75
CA GLU A 121 -1.21 7.62 5.04
C GLU A 121 -2.29 6.87 5.83
N TRP A 122 -3.48 7.46 5.98
CA TRP A 122 -4.61 6.84 6.67
C TRP A 122 -5.08 5.51 6.07
N LEU A 123 -4.97 5.32 4.74
CA LEU A 123 -5.28 4.03 4.12
C LEU A 123 -4.19 2.98 4.38
N VAL A 124 -2.95 3.43 4.52
CA VAL A 124 -1.80 2.55 4.79
C VAL A 124 -1.72 2.18 6.27
N THR A 125 -2.13 3.05 7.19
CA THR A 125 -1.97 2.84 8.63
C THR A 125 -3.25 2.38 9.31
N GLU A 126 -4.41 2.90 8.90
CA GLU A 126 -5.67 2.66 9.61
C GLU A 126 -6.65 1.78 8.83
N LYS A 127 -6.53 1.74 7.50
CA LYS A 127 -7.43 1.01 6.59
C LYS A 127 -6.67 0.04 5.68
N GLN A 128 -7.27 -0.28 4.53
CA GLN A 128 -6.73 -1.20 3.54
C GLN A 128 -6.40 -0.46 2.25
N ILE A 129 -5.15 -0.49 1.83
CA ILE A 129 -4.74 -0.23 0.46
C ILE A 129 -3.56 -1.13 0.11
N PHE A 130 -3.56 -1.68 -1.11
CA PHE A 130 -2.44 -2.46 -1.59
C PHE A 130 -2.34 -2.40 -3.13
N PRO A 131 -1.12 -2.26 -3.68
CA PRO A 131 -0.91 -2.34 -5.11
C PRO A 131 -1.02 -3.79 -5.58
N PHE A 132 -1.69 -4.02 -6.71
CA PHE A 132 -1.78 -5.36 -7.32
C PHE A 132 -0.99 -5.50 -8.62
N GLY A 133 -0.16 -4.51 -8.94
CA GLY A 133 0.78 -4.54 -10.06
C GLY A 133 1.47 -3.19 -10.26
N ALA A 134 2.51 -3.19 -11.10
CA ALA A 134 3.16 -1.97 -11.60
C ALA A 134 3.46 -2.13 -13.08
N PHE A 135 2.89 -1.26 -13.91
CA PHE A 135 2.93 -1.41 -15.35
C PHE A 135 3.70 -0.26 -16.00
N ILE A 136 4.54 -0.56 -16.99
CA ILE A 136 5.30 0.45 -17.71
C ILE A 136 4.50 0.88 -18.95
N ALA A 137 3.90 2.06 -18.87
CA ALA A 137 3.27 2.77 -19.98
C ALA A 137 4.26 3.80 -20.58
N LYS A 138 3.81 4.56 -21.57
CA LYS A 138 4.56 5.68 -22.14
C LYS A 138 3.75 6.98 -22.15
N GLN A 139 4.42 8.12 -22.00
CA GLN A 139 3.88 9.45 -22.31
C GLN A 139 4.96 10.22 -23.06
N ARG A 140 4.69 10.73 -24.27
CA ARG A 140 5.70 11.43 -25.11
C ARG A 140 7.03 10.67 -25.29
N GLY A 141 6.99 9.34 -25.27
CA GLY A 141 8.21 8.49 -25.33
C GLY A 141 8.92 8.27 -23.99
N GLU A 142 8.58 9.02 -22.94
CA GLU A 142 9.04 8.79 -21.58
C GLU A 142 8.31 7.60 -20.95
N LYS A 143 9.00 6.85 -20.08
CA LYS A 143 8.41 5.71 -19.38
C LYS A 143 7.64 6.19 -18.14
N VAL A 144 6.49 5.56 -17.91
CA VAL A 144 5.59 5.88 -16.81
C VAL A 144 5.25 4.59 -16.05
N TRP A 145 5.35 4.62 -14.73
CA TRP A 145 4.70 3.64 -13.87
C TRP A 145 3.20 3.92 -13.79
N ALA A 146 2.36 2.96 -14.19
CA ALA A 146 0.95 2.91 -13.83
C ALA A 146 0.77 1.88 -12.71
N ILE A 147 0.30 2.33 -11.55
CA ILE A 147 0.22 1.53 -10.32
C ILE A 147 -1.25 1.49 -9.89
N PRO A 148 -1.99 0.41 -10.21
CA PRO A 148 -3.32 0.22 -9.69
C PRO A 148 -3.27 -0.42 -8.29
N CYS A 149 -4.06 0.12 -7.38
CA CYS A 149 -4.23 -0.37 -6.02
C CYS A 149 -5.71 -0.64 -5.75
N LEU A 150 -5.98 -1.69 -5.00
CA LEU A 150 -7.28 -1.89 -4.38
C LEU A 150 -7.27 -1.27 -2.99
N TRP A 151 -8.42 -0.78 -2.53
CA TRP A 151 -8.56 -0.21 -1.20
C TRP A 151 -9.95 -0.45 -0.61
N GLU A 152 -10.05 -0.31 0.72
CA GLU A 152 -11.31 -0.27 1.46
C GLU A 152 -11.19 0.68 2.65
N SER A 153 -12.28 1.39 2.92
CA SER A 153 -12.45 2.45 3.91
C SER A 153 -12.64 1.95 5.36
N GLY A 154 -12.78 0.64 5.58
CA GLY A 154 -13.41 0.12 6.80
C GLY A 154 -12.65 -0.98 7.52
N ARG A 155 -12.82 -1.00 8.84
CA ARG A 155 -12.78 -2.23 9.64
C ARG A 155 -14.18 -2.82 9.57
N SER A 156 -14.30 -4.08 9.17
CA SER A 156 -15.57 -4.80 9.31
C SER A 156 -15.64 -5.43 10.68
N TYR A 157 -16.84 -5.56 11.24
CA TYR A 157 -17.11 -6.30 12.47
C TYR A 157 -18.19 -7.33 12.19
N ASP A 158 -18.10 -8.49 12.82
CA ASP A 158 -19.16 -9.51 12.76
C ASP A 158 -20.32 -9.19 13.72
N ASP A 159 -21.33 -10.07 13.76
CA ASP A 159 -22.52 -9.92 14.59
C ASP A 159 -22.20 -9.91 16.11
N GLU A 160 -21.01 -10.38 16.50
CA GLU A 160 -20.52 -10.39 17.88
C GLU A 160 -19.67 -9.14 18.20
N GLY A 161 -19.45 -8.25 17.22
CA GLY A 161 -18.65 -7.04 17.34
C GLY A 161 -17.14 -7.30 17.24
N MET A 162 -16.72 -8.46 16.76
CA MET A 162 -15.32 -8.82 16.57
C MET A 162 -14.82 -8.41 15.18
N PRO A 163 -13.56 -7.99 15.01
CA PRO A 163 -13.03 -7.59 13.71
C PRO A 163 -13.13 -8.72 12.68
N SER A 164 -13.86 -8.48 11.58
CA SER A 164 -14.03 -9.41 10.47
C SER A 164 -13.06 -9.06 9.32
N PRO A 165 -12.52 -10.05 8.60
CA PRO A 165 -11.76 -9.80 7.37
C PRO A 165 -12.55 -8.95 6.38
N VAL A 166 -11.81 -8.17 5.59
CA VAL A 166 -12.36 -7.20 4.64
C VAL A 166 -11.81 -7.50 3.25
N ARG A 167 -12.69 -7.46 2.26
CA ARG A 167 -12.33 -7.48 0.84
C ARG A 167 -12.30 -6.06 0.30
N ALA A 168 -11.30 -5.74 -0.50
CA ALA A 168 -11.21 -4.43 -1.11
C ALA A 168 -12.17 -4.30 -2.30
N GLY A 169 -13.18 -3.44 -2.17
CA GLY A 169 -14.17 -3.18 -3.21
C GLY A 169 -13.85 -2.01 -4.13
N HIS A 170 -12.87 -1.18 -3.76
CA HIS A 170 -12.57 0.07 -4.44
C HIS A 170 -11.20 0.05 -5.13
N ILE A 171 -11.04 0.84 -6.20
CA ILE A 171 -9.79 0.93 -6.96
C ILE A 171 -9.31 2.38 -7.06
N GLN A 172 -8.00 2.56 -6.90
CA GLN A 172 -7.27 3.78 -7.18
C GLN A 172 -6.08 3.47 -8.09
N ILE A 173 -5.74 4.38 -9.00
CA ILE A 173 -4.69 4.16 -9.99
C ILE A 173 -3.86 5.43 -10.09
N TRP A 174 -2.56 5.30 -9.95
CA TRP A 174 -1.61 6.40 -10.10
C TRP A 174 -0.73 6.21 -11.33
N ALA A 175 -0.25 7.31 -11.88
CA ALA A 175 0.75 7.34 -12.92
C ALA A 175 1.93 8.26 -12.52
N PHE A 176 3.15 7.73 -12.58
CA PHE A 176 4.39 8.45 -12.23
C PHE A 176 5.44 8.32 -13.35
N LEU A 177 6.10 9.40 -13.70
CA LEU A 177 7.26 9.34 -14.59
C LEU A 177 8.41 8.59 -13.91
N ILE A 178 8.99 7.61 -14.59
CA ILE A 178 10.03 6.75 -14.00
C ILE A 178 11.29 7.56 -13.65
N GLU A 179 11.71 8.47 -14.53
CA GLU A 179 12.97 9.22 -14.35
C GLU A 179 12.89 10.29 -13.27
N SER A 180 11.74 10.97 -13.14
CA SER A 180 11.58 12.11 -12.22
C SER A 180 10.80 11.79 -10.95
N GLY A 181 10.11 10.65 -10.89
CA GLY A 181 9.16 10.34 -9.81
C GLY A 181 7.92 11.25 -9.79
N ARG A 182 7.75 12.14 -10.76
CA ARG A 182 6.63 13.09 -10.80
C ARG A 182 5.32 12.38 -11.13
N GLN A 183 4.29 12.60 -10.32
CA GLN A 183 2.94 12.15 -10.62
C GLN A 183 2.37 12.91 -11.82
N ILE A 184 1.83 12.18 -12.80
CA ILE A 184 1.20 12.73 -14.00
C ILE A 184 -0.28 12.37 -14.12
N GLY A 185 -0.76 11.40 -13.34
CA GLY A 185 -2.13 10.92 -13.39
C GLY A 185 -2.58 10.28 -12.08
N TYR A 186 -3.86 10.45 -11.78
CA TYR A 186 -4.52 9.78 -10.66
C TYR A 186 -6.02 9.65 -10.93
N VAL A 187 -6.57 8.46 -10.73
CA VAL A 187 -8.02 8.20 -10.81
C VAL A 187 -8.45 7.26 -9.69
N SER A 188 -9.66 7.47 -9.18
CA SER A 188 -10.31 6.65 -8.14
C SER A 188 -11.74 6.38 -8.54
N CYS A 189 -12.33 5.28 -8.08
CA CYS A 189 -13.79 5.17 -8.06
C CYS A 189 -14.36 6.33 -7.21
N LYS A 190 -15.51 6.85 -7.63
CA LYS A 190 -16.27 7.87 -6.89
C LYS A 190 -17.11 7.23 -5.82
#